data_AF-A0AA43UAT3-F1
#
_entry.id   AF-A0AA43UAT3-F1
#
_cell.length_a   1.000
_cell.length_b   1.000
_cell.length_c   1.000
_cell.angle_alpha   90.00
_cell.angle_beta   90.00
_cell.angle_gamma   90.00
#
_symmetry.space_group_name_H-M   'P 1'
#
loop_
_entity.id
_entity.type
_entity.pdbx_description
1 polymer ?
#
loop_
_entity_poly.entity_id
_entity_poly.type
_entity_poly.pdbx_seq_one_letter_code
_entity_poly.pdbx_strand_id
1 'polypeptide(L)'
;MKAKVTNRKSVASQRTLFGIIAIAFCVVCAVVLISVLGVSYAGAFNFGEPEQKIEDKAASEQVEFVETKTTETDTLQTSSKRDVSALYQNIKDEEDEKARIEAEKKRAHDEECIAKGVANKAAAGNPSDGVDFTVGRDAFVKEWGARIDAYLSGSTLAGYGEKFADAAFENGIDPRVSAAISNTESTKGANCFRSHNAWGWMGDTVWDSWETAIYAHAKGFADGYGYTVTLAGAQKYCPPTYQDWYSKTTAQIALI
;
A
#
# COMPACT_ATOMS: atom_id res chain seq x y z
N MET A 1 -50.96 38.05 39.54
CA MET A 1 -50.03 37.86 38.41
C MET A 1 -48.61 37.78 38.95
N LYS A 2 -48.03 36.57 39.08
CA LYS A 2 -46.69 36.36 39.65
C LYS A 2 -45.67 36.25 38.51
N ALA A 3 -44.75 37.22 38.41
CA ALA A 3 -43.63 37.19 37.47
C ALA A 3 -42.57 36.20 37.97
N LYS A 4 -42.25 35.19 37.16
CA LYS A 4 -41.17 34.23 37.41
C LYS A 4 -39.92 34.72 36.67
N VAL A 5 -38.96 35.22 37.45
CA VAL A 5 -37.62 35.60 36.99
C VAL A 5 -36.88 34.31 36.56
N THR A 6 -36.63 34.15 35.27
CA THR A 6 -35.77 33.08 34.74
C THR A 6 -34.31 33.51 34.80
N ASN A 7 -33.57 32.90 35.70
CA ASN A 7 -32.12 33.02 35.85
C ASN A 7 -31.43 32.32 34.66
N ARG A 8 -30.89 33.10 33.71
CA ARG A 8 -30.00 32.59 32.64
C ARG A 8 -28.58 32.52 33.22
N LYS A 9 -28.14 31.31 33.57
CA LYS A 9 -26.71 31.07 33.81
C LYS A 9 -26.02 30.93 32.45
N SER A 10 -25.21 31.95 32.11
CA SER A 10 -24.25 31.95 31.01
C SER A 10 -23.20 30.88 31.26
N VAL A 11 -23.09 29.90 30.35
CA VAL A 11 -21.99 28.91 30.37
C VAL A 11 -20.80 29.54 29.66
N ALA A 12 -19.82 29.97 30.45
CA ALA A 12 -18.55 30.47 29.97
C ALA A 12 -17.76 29.32 29.31
N SER A 13 -17.30 29.57 28.09
CA SER A 13 -16.41 28.73 27.30
C SER A 13 -15.06 28.56 28.01
N GLN A 14 -14.81 27.38 28.59
CA GLN A 14 -13.47 26.96 28.98
C GLN A 14 -12.76 26.40 27.75
N ARG A 15 -11.90 27.24 27.16
CA ARG A 15 -10.94 26.83 26.13
C ARG A 15 -9.80 26.07 26.81
N THR A 16 -9.83 24.74 26.72
CA THR A 16 -8.70 23.91 27.13
C THR A 16 -7.61 24.00 26.07
N LEU A 17 -6.49 24.59 26.49
CA LEU A 17 -5.24 24.70 25.75
C LEU A 17 -4.56 23.33 25.72
N PHE A 18 -4.68 22.59 24.61
CA PHE A 18 -3.84 21.42 24.36
C PHE A 18 -2.72 21.78 23.39
N GLY A 19 -1.50 21.61 23.88
CA GLY A 19 -0.25 21.96 23.21
C GLY A 19 -0.03 21.17 21.93
N ILE A 20 0.48 21.89 20.93
CA ILE A 20 0.95 21.36 19.66
C ILE A 20 2.31 20.69 19.92
N ILE A 21 2.34 19.36 19.96
CA ILE A 21 3.59 18.61 19.80
C ILE A 21 3.80 18.46 18.29
N ALA A 22 4.55 19.39 17.71
CA ALA A 22 5.07 19.26 16.36
C ALA A 22 6.21 18.23 16.36
N ILE A 23 5.94 17.01 15.92
CA ILE A 23 6.99 16.03 15.62
C ILE A 23 7.58 16.40 14.26
N ALA A 24 8.74 17.07 14.30
CA ALA A 24 9.57 17.27 13.13
C ALA A 24 10.17 15.91 12.70
N PHE A 25 9.71 15.38 11.57
CA PHE A 25 10.40 14.30 10.88
C PHE A 25 11.64 14.88 10.19
N CYS A 26 12.79 14.81 10.86
CA CYS A 26 14.08 15.03 10.22
C CYS A 26 14.43 13.80 9.37
N VAL A 27 14.26 13.93 8.05
CA VAL A 27 14.82 13.02 7.06
C VAL A 27 16.34 13.25 7.02
N VAL A 28 17.11 12.32 7.59
CA VAL A 28 18.53 12.16 7.28
C VAL A 28 18.70 10.82 6.59
N CYS A 29 18.54 10.84 5.27
CA CYS A 29 19.01 9.76 4.40
C CYS A 29 20.52 9.91 4.21
N ALA A 30 21.32 9.30 5.07
CA ALA A 30 22.73 9.05 4.77
C ALA A 30 22.84 7.68 4.09
N VAL A 31 22.65 7.65 2.77
CA VAL A 31 23.02 6.49 1.95
C VAL A 31 24.52 6.57 1.70
N VAL A 32 25.30 5.76 2.41
CA VAL A 32 26.69 5.49 2.06
C VAL A 32 26.68 4.35 1.04
N LEU A 33 26.74 4.70 -0.25
CA LEU A 33 27.08 3.78 -1.32
C LEU A 33 28.59 3.54 -1.28
N ILE A 34 29.03 2.40 -0.76
CA ILE A 34 30.34 1.84 -1.12
C ILE A 34 30.08 0.86 -2.27
N SER A 35 30.45 1.29 -3.47
CA SER A 35 30.58 0.44 -4.64
C SER A 35 31.79 -0.48 -4.48
N VAL A 36 31.56 -1.78 -4.26
CA VAL A 36 32.55 -2.82 -4.57
C VAL A 36 32.03 -3.62 -5.75
N LEU A 37 32.47 -3.21 -6.95
CA LEU A 37 32.42 -4.04 -8.14
C LEU A 37 33.52 -5.09 -8.01
N GLY A 38 33.13 -6.33 -7.74
CA GLY A 38 34.00 -7.51 -7.85
C GLY A 38 33.60 -8.33 -9.07
N VAL A 39 33.98 -7.86 -10.27
CA VAL A 39 34.01 -8.70 -11.47
C VAL A 39 35.38 -9.37 -11.52
N SER A 40 35.39 -10.69 -11.42
CA SER A 40 36.57 -11.52 -11.60
C SER A 40 36.99 -11.52 -13.08
N TYR A 41 38.23 -11.15 -13.37
CA TYR A 41 38.90 -11.57 -14.60
C TYR A 41 40.26 -12.15 -14.23
N ALA A 42 40.40 -13.46 -14.47
CA ALA A 42 41.64 -14.19 -14.35
C ALA A 42 42.28 -14.34 -15.73
N GLY A 43 43.60 -14.13 -15.79
CA GLY A 43 44.49 -14.68 -16.82
C GLY A 43 44.92 -13.70 -17.91
N ALA A 44 46.21 -13.29 -17.86
CA ALA A 44 47.23 -13.70 -18.83
C ALA A 44 48.50 -12.82 -18.71
N PHE A 45 49.65 -13.52 -18.74
CA PHE A 45 51.01 -13.05 -19.11
C PHE A 45 50.99 -12.04 -20.29
N ASN A 46 51.93 -11.10 -20.48
CA ASN A 46 53.38 -11.29 -20.56
C ASN A 46 54.16 -9.95 -20.67
N PHE A 47 55.43 -9.99 -20.23
CA PHE A 47 56.67 -9.29 -20.67
C PHE A 47 56.74 -7.77 -20.97
N GLY A 48 57.66 -7.08 -20.26
CA GLY A 48 58.16 -5.74 -20.62
C GLY A 48 59.04 -5.07 -19.55
N GLU A 49 60.30 -5.50 -19.43
CA GLU A 49 61.43 -4.80 -18.77
C GLU A 49 61.77 -3.49 -19.58
N PRO A 50 62.37 -2.39 -19.04
CA PRO A 50 63.59 -2.45 -18.24
C PRO A 50 63.92 -1.47 -17.09
N GLU A 51 64.86 -1.97 -16.24
CA GLU A 51 65.95 -1.31 -15.49
C GLU A 51 65.61 -0.14 -14.53
N GLN A 52 66.13 0.04 -13.30
CA GLN A 52 67.48 -0.21 -12.78
C GLN A 52 67.54 -0.04 -11.23
N LYS A 53 68.10 -1.05 -10.54
CA LYS A 53 69.20 -1.02 -9.54
C LYS A 53 69.25 0.05 -8.40
N ILE A 54 69.11 -0.36 -7.12
CA ILE A 54 69.91 0.07 -5.92
C ILE A 54 69.79 -1.06 -4.85
N GLU A 55 70.74 -2.00 -4.74
CA GLU A 55 71.82 -2.12 -3.73
C GLU A 55 71.41 -2.39 -2.26
N ASP A 56 71.64 -3.64 -1.82
CA ASP A 56 71.67 -4.09 -0.42
C ASP A 56 72.95 -3.63 0.29
N LYS A 57 72.83 -3.13 1.53
CA LYS A 57 73.91 -3.17 2.53
C LYS A 57 73.39 -3.47 3.93
N ALA A 58 73.85 -4.59 4.46
CA ALA A 58 73.78 -4.98 5.86
C ALA A 58 74.72 -4.14 6.73
N ALA A 59 74.33 -3.86 7.99
CA ALA A 59 75.12 -4.13 9.20
C ALA A 59 74.42 -3.65 10.48
N SER A 60 74.46 -4.55 11.47
CA SER A 60 74.15 -4.52 12.91
C SER A 60 74.19 -3.20 13.70
N GLU A 61 73.30 -3.09 14.69
CA GLU A 61 73.68 -2.79 16.08
C GLU A 61 72.60 -3.27 17.08
N GLN A 62 73.03 -3.84 18.22
CA GLN A 62 72.17 -4.39 19.27
C GLN A 62 71.91 -3.36 20.38
N VAL A 63 70.69 -3.31 20.93
CA VAL A 63 70.45 -2.93 22.34
C VAL A 63 69.24 -3.71 22.91
N GLU A 64 69.43 -4.18 24.13
CA GLU A 64 68.65 -5.06 25.02
C GLU A 64 67.51 -4.35 25.80
N PHE A 65 66.64 -5.16 26.46
CA PHE A 65 65.64 -4.84 27.52
C PHE A 65 64.21 -4.47 27.00
N VAL A 66 63.09 -5.12 27.33
CA VAL A 66 62.54 -5.63 28.61
C VAL A 66 61.58 -6.80 28.35
N GLU A 67 61.62 -7.78 29.25
CA GLU A 67 60.64 -8.85 29.45
C GLU A 67 59.23 -8.30 29.76
N THR A 68 58.23 -8.61 28.93
CA THR A 68 56.83 -8.61 29.40
C THR A 68 56.18 -9.90 28.93
N LYS A 69 56.24 -10.87 29.85
CA LYS A 69 55.59 -12.16 29.82
C LYS A 69 54.10 -11.98 29.47
N THR A 70 53.77 -12.37 28.25
CA THR A 70 52.49 -12.95 27.80
C THR A 70 51.38 -13.00 28.85
N THR A 71 50.51 -11.99 28.81
CA THR A 71 49.12 -12.03 29.35
C THR A 71 48.18 -11.36 28.35
N GLU A 72 48.19 -11.81 27.09
CA GLU A 72 47.23 -11.36 26.06
C GLU A 72 46.38 -12.49 25.48
N THR A 73 46.56 -13.73 25.94
CA THR A 73 45.82 -14.89 25.42
C THR A 73 44.56 -15.24 26.20
N ASP A 74 44.32 -14.63 27.37
CA ASP A 74 43.18 -14.99 28.23
C ASP A 74 41.96 -14.06 28.07
N THR A 75 42.16 -12.84 27.57
CA THR A 75 41.05 -11.89 27.32
C THR A 75 40.30 -12.16 26.02
N LEU A 76 40.90 -12.89 25.07
CA LEU A 76 40.29 -13.19 23.76
C LEU A 76 39.49 -14.50 23.74
N GLN A 77 39.71 -15.45 24.64
CA GLN A 77 38.86 -16.65 24.73
C GLN A 77 37.53 -16.38 25.45
N THR A 78 37.48 -15.41 26.37
CA THR A 78 36.25 -15.06 27.12
C THR A 78 35.17 -14.37 26.27
N SER A 79 35.52 -13.79 25.12
CA SER A 79 34.57 -13.12 24.22
C SER A 79 33.87 -14.06 23.21
N SER A 80 34.34 -15.30 23.08
CA SER A 80 34.01 -16.20 21.95
C SER A 80 32.77 -17.08 22.13
N LYS A 81 32.06 -17.00 23.27
CA LYS A 81 30.80 -17.73 23.51
C LYS A 81 29.71 -16.80 24.02
N ARG A 82 29.36 -15.77 23.25
CA ARG A 82 28.03 -15.17 23.44
C ARG A 82 27.01 -16.23 23.06
N ASP A 83 26.21 -16.65 24.02
CA ASP A 83 25.11 -17.59 23.83
C ASP A 83 24.09 -16.98 22.86
N VAL A 84 24.26 -17.26 21.56
CA VAL A 84 23.48 -16.63 20.48
C VAL A 84 22.06 -17.21 20.41
N SER A 85 21.79 -18.35 21.06
CA SER A 85 20.47 -18.99 20.98
C SER A 85 19.38 -18.12 21.60
N ALA A 86 19.70 -17.39 22.66
CA ALA A 86 18.78 -16.41 23.26
C ALA A 86 18.44 -15.28 22.29
N LEU A 87 19.42 -14.79 21.51
CA LEU A 87 19.17 -13.76 20.48
C LEU A 87 18.31 -14.29 19.34
N TYR A 88 18.54 -15.53 18.89
CA TYR A 88 17.71 -16.17 17.86
C TYR A 88 16.26 -16.38 18.31
N GLN A 89 16.04 -16.81 19.55
CA GLN A 89 14.66 -16.96 20.07
C GLN A 89 13.98 -15.60 20.19
N ASN A 90 14.65 -14.57 20.72
CA ASN A 90 14.07 -13.22 20.82
C ASN A 90 13.68 -12.66 19.44
N ILE A 91 14.52 -12.82 18.41
CA ILE A 91 14.19 -12.36 17.05
C ILE A 91 12.98 -13.10 16.50
N LYS A 92 12.91 -14.42 16.71
CA LYS A 92 11.79 -15.24 16.26
C LYS A 92 10.49 -14.84 16.97
N ASP A 93 10.54 -14.67 18.30
CA ASP A 93 9.39 -14.26 19.10
C ASP A 93 8.89 -12.86 18.68
N GLU A 94 9.79 -11.93 18.34
CA GLU A 94 9.44 -10.61 17.80
C GLU A 94 8.79 -10.69 16.42
N GLU A 95 9.28 -11.56 15.53
CA GLU A 95 8.71 -11.78 14.20
C GLU A 95 7.33 -12.42 14.28
N ASP A 96 7.18 -13.44 15.13
CA ASP A 96 5.90 -14.11 15.39
C ASP A 96 4.89 -13.11 15.99
N GLU A 97 5.31 -12.23 16.90
CA GLU A 97 4.45 -11.17 17.44
C GLU A 97 4.06 -10.13 16.38
N LYS A 98 5.00 -9.70 15.54
CA LYS A 98 4.68 -8.80 14.41
C LYS A 98 3.68 -9.43 13.44
N ALA A 99 3.84 -10.72 13.13
CA ALA A 99 2.91 -11.46 12.28
C ALA A 99 1.52 -11.56 12.92
N ARG A 100 1.43 -11.79 14.23
CA ARG A 100 0.15 -11.78 14.97
C ARG A 100 -0.52 -10.41 14.96
N ILE A 101 0.23 -9.35 15.23
CA ILE A 101 -0.30 -7.97 15.23
C ILE A 101 -0.80 -7.60 13.83
N GLU A 102 -0.06 -7.95 12.78
CA GLU A 102 -0.47 -7.66 11.40
C GLU A 102 -1.73 -8.46 11.01
N ALA A 103 -1.80 -9.74 11.39
CA ALA A 103 -3.00 -10.55 11.16
C ALA A 103 -4.22 -10.01 11.91
N GLU A 104 -4.05 -9.52 13.14
CA GLU A 104 -5.11 -8.89 13.92
C GLU A 104 -5.57 -7.57 13.28
N LYS A 105 -4.63 -6.72 12.85
CA LYS A 105 -4.95 -5.48 12.12
C LYS A 105 -5.69 -5.76 10.83
N LYS A 106 -5.24 -6.75 10.03
CA LYS A 106 -5.92 -7.15 8.80
C LYS A 106 -7.35 -7.62 9.10
N ARG A 107 -7.54 -8.43 10.14
CA ARG A 107 -8.88 -8.88 10.55
C ARG A 107 -9.77 -7.72 10.99
N ALA A 108 -9.25 -6.80 11.79
CA ALA A 108 -10.01 -5.62 12.22
C ALA A 108 -10.39 -4.73 11.03
N HIS A 109 -9.46 -4.53 10.09
CA HIS A 109 -9.72 -3.79 8.84
C HIS A 109 -10.78 -4.48 7.97
N ASP A 110 -10.69 -5.80 7.80
CA ASP A 110 -11.69 -6.57 7.06
C ASP A 110 -13.08 -6.45 7.72
N GLU A 111 -13.16 -6.50 9.06
CA GLU A 111 -14.41 -6.29 9.81
C GLU A 111 -14.99 -4.87 9.58
N GLU A 112 -14.15 -3.84 9.53
CA GLU A 112 -14.55 -2.46 9.19
C GLU A 112 -15.07 -2.36 7.76
N CYS A 113 -14.40 -2.98 6.79
CA CYS A 113 -14.84 -3.03 5.39
C CYS A 113 -16.19 -3.75 5.24
N ILE A 114 -16.40 -4.85 5.97
CA ILE A 114 -17.68 -5.56 6.00
C ILE A 114 -18.78 -4.64 6.52
N ALA A 115 -18.55 -3.99 7.66
CA ALA A 115 -19.52 -3.08 8.26
C ALA A 115 -19.88 -1.93 7.30
N LYS A 116 -18.87 -1.35 6.63
CA LYS A 116 -19.04 -0.31 5.61
C LYS A 116 -19.86 -0.81 4.42
N GLY A 117 -19.53 -1.98 3.87
CA GLY A 117 -20.26 -2.57 2.75
C GLY A 117 -21.72 -2.86 3.07
N VAL A 118 -21.99 -3.44 4.24
CA VAL A 118 -23.36 -3.66 4.74
C VAL A 118 -24.12 -2.35 4.90
N ALA A 119 -23.49 -1.33 5.49
CA ALA A 119 -24.11 -0.01 5.69
C ALA A 119 -24.41 0.69 4.35
N ASN A 120 -23.48 0.68 3.40
CA ASN A 120 -23.66 1.29 2.09
C ASN A 120 -24.75 0.58 1.29
N LYS A 121 -24.79 -0.75 1.31
CA LYS A 121 -25.85 -1.52 0.66
C LYS A 121 -27.23 -1.24 1.29
N ALA A 122 -27.29 -1.13 2.61
CA ALA A 122 -28.50 -0.74 3.32
C ALA A 122 -28.96 0.68 2.96
N ALA A 123 -28.04 1.64 2.86
CA ALA A 123 -28.32 3.00 2.42
C ALA A 123 -28.85 3.06 0.99
N ALA A 124 -28.48 2.10 0.14
CA ALA A 124 -29.02 1.92 -1.21
C ALA A 124 -30.35 1.14 -1.26
N GLY A 125 -30.96 0.84 -0.12
CA GLY A 125 -32.26 0.15 -0.05
C GLY A 125 -32.19 -1.37 -0.18
N ASN A 126 -31.03 -1.98 0.10
CA ASN A 126 -30.81 -3.43 0.04
C ASN A 126 -31.24 -4.06 -1.30
N PRO A 127 -30.61 -3.66 -2.42
CA PRO A 127 -30.91 -4.27 -3.72
C PRO A 127 -30.69 -5.79 -3.70
N SER A 128 -31.56 -6.53 -4.39
CA SER A 128 -31.47 -7.99 -4.55
C SER A 128 -30.49 -8.35 -5.67
N ASP A 129 -29.21 -8.09 -5.41
CA ASP A 129 -28.13 -8.17 -6.40
C ASP A 129 -27.12 -9.31 -6.16
N GLY A 130 -27.32 -10.10 -5.11
CA GLY A 130 -26.45 -11.22 -4.74
C GLY A 130 -25.13 -10.81 -4.06
N VAL A 131 -24.87 -9.52 -3.84
CA VAL A 131 -23.64 -9.06 -3.19
C VAL A 131 -23.74 -9.23 -1.68
N ASP A 132 -22.87 -10.03 -1.08
CA ASP A 132 -22.81 -10.23 0.37
C ASP A 132 -21.40 -9.95 0.88
N PHE A 133 -21.22 -8.89 1.68
CA PHE A 133 -19.92 -8.58 2.27
C PHE A 133 -19.59 -9.48 3.46
N THR A 134 -20.59 -10.11 4.10
CA THR A 134 -20.40 -10.90 5.33
C THR A 134 -19.69 -12.24 5.09
N VAL A 135 -19.55 -12.67 3.83
CA VAL A 135 -18.74 -13.84 3.45
C VAL A 135 -17.24 -13.65 3.67
N GLY A 136 -16.80 -12.42 3.94
CA GLY A 136 -15.40 -12.06 4.15
C GLY A 136 -14.66 -11.74 2.84
N ARG A 137 -13.54 -11.03 2.98
CA ARG A 137 -12.76 -10.47 1.87
C ARG A 137 -12.33 -11.52 0.86
N ASP A 138 -11.72 -12.61 1.33
CA ASP A 138 -11.15 -13.63 0.44
C ASP A 138 -12.22 -14.32 -0.41
N ALA A 139 -13.38 -14.65 0.19
CA ALA A 139 -14.49 -15.27 -0.53
C ALA A 139 -15.15 -14.27 -1.50
N PHE A 140 -15.35 -13.03 -1.06
CA PHE A 140 -15.90 -11.95 -1.88
C PHE A 140 -15.03 -11.69 -3.11
N VAL A 141 -13.72 -11.50 -2.90
CA VAL A 141 -12.75 -11.20 -3.96
C VAL A 141 -12.62 -12.37 -4.93
N LYS A 142 -12.62 -13.61 -4.42
CA LYS A 142 -12.58 -14.80 -5.27
C LYS A 142 -13.81 -14.90 -6.18
N GLU A 143 -15.00 -14.70 -5.64
CA GLU A 143 -16.24 -14.80 -6.41
C GLU A 143 -16.37 -13.67 -7.43
N TRP A 144 -16.31 -12.42 -6.97
CA TRP A 144 -16.51 -11.26 -7.83
C TRP A 144 -15.34 -11.03 -8.76
N GLY A 145 -14.12 -11.32 -8.30
CA GLY A 145 -12.92 -11.21 -9.14
C GLY A 145 -13.00 -12.10 -10.36
N ALA A 146 -13.46 -13.35 -10.21
CA ALA A 146 -13.64 -14.27 -11.33
C ALA A 146 -14.71 -13.81 -12.33
N ARG A 147 -15.85 -13.30 -11.83
CA ARG A 147 -16.93 -12.78 -12.69
C ARG A 147 -16.49 -11.54 -13.47
N ILE A 148 -15.82 -10.61 -12.79
CA ILE A 148 -15.31 -9.39 -13.40
C ILE A 148 -14.21 -9.72 -14.41
N ASP A 149 -13.29 -10.64 -14.09
CA ASP A 149 -12.24 -11.03 -15.02
C ASP A 149 -12.80 -11.66 -16.30
N ALA A 150 -13.81 -12.53 -16.19
CA ALA A 150 -14.52 -13.06 -17.34
C ALA A 150 -15.14 -11.95 -18.21
N TYR A 151 -15.76 -10.95 -17.59
CA TYR A 151 -16.33 -9.79 -18.27
C TYR A 151 -15.28 -8.87 -18.92
N LEU A 152 -14.07 -8.79 -18.34
CA LEU A 152 -12.96 -7.98 -18.84
C LEU A 152 -12.10 -8.72 -19.88
N SER A 153 -12.35 -10.00 -20.12
CA SER A 153 -11.58 -10.83 -21.05
C SER A 153 -11.43 -10.19 -22.43
N GLY A 154 -10.21 -10.20 -22.96
CA GLY A 154 -9.87 -9.61 -24.26
C GLY A 154 -9.75 -8.08 -24.29
N SER A 155 -9.89 -7.41 -23.14
CA SER A 155 -9.69 -5.96 -23.01
C SER A 155 -8.32 -5.59 -22.43
N THR A 156 -7.99 -4.30 -22.43
CA THR A 156 -6.78 -3.78 -21.76
C THR A 156 -6.80 -3.95 -20.24
N LEU A 157 -8.00 -4.18 -19.67
CA LEU A 157 -8.21 -4.43 -18.24
C LEU A 157 -8.34 -5.94 -17.91
N ALA A 158 -8.10 -6.84 -18.87
CA ALA A 158 -8.09 -8.28 -18.60
C ALA A 158 -7.03 -8.63 -17.53
N GLY A 159 -7.36 -9.53 -16.60
CA GLY A 159 -6.49 -9.91 -15.49
C GLY A 159 -6.65 -9.05 -14.23
N TYR A 160 -7.40 -7.94 -14.29
CA TYR A 160 -7.59 -7.04 -13.13
C TYR A 160 -8.84 -7.34 -12.31
N GLY A 161 -9.61 -8.38 -12.62
CA GLY A 161 -10.87 -8.69 -11.94
C GLY A 161 -10.75 -8.75 -10.42
N GLU A 162 -9.68 -9.38 -9.91
CA GLU A 162 -9.37 -9.42 -8.48
C GLU A 162 -9.23 -8.02 -7.89
N LYS A 163 -8.48 -7.12 -8.54
CA LYS A 163 -8.26 -5.74 -8.07
C LYS A 163 -9.54 -4.92 -8.06
N PHE A 164 -10.44 -5.14 -9.01
CA PHE A 164 -11.76 -4.51 -9.00
C PHE A 164 -12.61 -4.98 -7.83
N ALA A 165 -12.69 -6.29 -7.59
CA ALA A 165 -13.44 -6.84 -6.48
C ALA A 165 -12.85 -6.41 -5.13
N ASP A 166 -11.53 -6.42 -5.02
CA ASP A 166 -10.80 -5.97 -3.84
C ASP A 166 -11.09 -4.51 -3.52
N ALA A 167 -10.91 -3.62 -4.51
CA ALA A 167 -11.21 -2.20 -4.35
C ALA A 167 -12.68 -1.94 -4.02
N ALA A 168 -13.60 -2.77 -4.51
CA ALA A 168 -15.01 -2.69 -4.18
C ALA A 168 -15.31 -3.10 -2.73
N PHE A 169 -14.64 -4.15 -2.24
CA PHE A 169 -14.74 -4.59 -0.84
C PHE A 169 -14.23 -3.51 0.12
N GLU A 170 -13.05 -2.98 -0.14
CA GLU A 170 -12.43 -1.87 0.63
C GLU A 170 -13.35 -0.64 0.72
N ASN A 171 -14.13 -0.40 -0.32
CA ASN A 171 -14.97 0.77 -0.45
C ASN A 171 -16.46 0.54 -0.18
N GLY A 172 -16.88 -0.70 0.06
CA GLY A 172 -18.27 -1.05 0.31
C GLY A 172 -19.20 -0.66 -0.84
N ILE A 173 -18.79 -0.90 -2.09
CA ILE A 173 -19.56 -0.60 -3.30
C ILE A 173 -19.92 -1.89 -4.05
N ASP A 174 -20.89 -1.82 -4.95
CA ASP A 174 -21.23 -2.89 -5.86
C ASP A 174 -19.99 -3.26 -6.70
N PRO A 175 -19.49 -4.51 -6.61
CA PRO A 175 -18.23 -4.91 -7.25
C PRO A 175 -18.25 -4.80 -8.77
N ARG A 176 -19.43 -4.78 -9.38
CA ARG A 176 -19.62 -4.69 -10.83
C ARG A 176 -19.48 -3.27 -11.33
N VAL A 177 -19.72 -2.27 -10.48
CA VAL A 177 -19.98 -0.88 -10.92
C VAL A 177 -18.77 -0.26 -11.62
N SER A 178 -17.58 -0.45 -11.07
CA SER A 178 -16.36 0.15 -11.59
C SER A 178 -15.97 -0.46 -12.95
N ALA A 179 -16.11 -1.78 -13.11
CA ALA A 179 -15.88 -2.47 -14.37
C ALA A 179 -16.95 -2.15 -15.43
N ALA A 180 -18.21 -1.99 -15.02
CA ALA A 180 -19.29 -1.58 -15.92
C ALA A 180 -19.06 -0.17 -16.47
N ILE A 181 -18.69 0.78 -15.61
CA ILE A 181 -18.40 2.16 -16.02
C ILE A 181 -17.20 2.22 -16.96
N SER A 182 -16.14 1.45 -16.70
CA SER A 182 -14.96 1.43 -17.58
C SER A 182 -15.30 1.00 -19.02
N ASN A 183 -16.30 0.13 -19.18
CA ASN A 183 -16.84 -0.21 -20.49
C ASN A 183 -17.57 0.96 -21.14
N THR A 184 -18.51 1.58 -20.42
CA THR A 184 -19.31 2.71 -20.93
C THR A 184 -18.42 3.89 -21.34
N GLU A 185 -17.36 4.17 -20.59
CA GLU A 185 -16.50 5.34 -20.77
C GLU A 185 -15.36 5.12 -21.76
N SER A 186 -14.79 3.91 -21.83
CA SER A 186 -13.56 3.68 -22.62
C SER A 186 -13.50 2.33 -23.30
N THR A 187 -14.61 1.58 -23.39
CA THR A 187 -14.59 0.21 -23.92
C THR A 187 -13.58 -0.67 -23.15
N LYS A 188 -13.67 -0.64 -21.82
CA LYS A 188 -12.83 -1.40 -20.89
C LYS A 188 -11.34 -1.03 -21.01
N GLY A 189 -11.06 0.25 -21.21
CA GLY A 189 -9.72 0.83 -21.30
C GLY A 189 -9.10 0.90 -22.69
N ALA A 190 -9.82 0.47 -23.74
CA ALA A 190 -9.32 0.54 -25.13
C ALA A 190 -9.24 2.00 -25.65
N ASN A 191 -10.17 2.85 -25.23
CA ASN A 191 -10.31 4.24 -25.66
C ASN A 191 -10.22 5.19 -24.46
N CYS A 192 -9.07 5.23 -23.81
CA CYS A 192 -8.85 6.10 -22.66
C CYS A 192 -8.57 7.54 -23.05
N PHE A 193 -9.12 8.48 -22.28
CA PHE A 193 -8.83 9.91 -22.42
C PHE A 193 -7.37 10.26 -22.02
N ARG A 194 -6.81 9.52 -21.06
CA ARG A 194 -5.44 9.64 -20.53
C ARG A 194 -4.90 8.26 -20.15
N SER A 195 -3.59 8.15 -19.97
CA SER A 195 -2.97 6.87 -19.58
C SER A 195 -3.61 6.32 -18.30
N HIS A 196 -4.00 5.05 -18.35
CA HIS A 196 -4.68 4.33 -17.29
C HIS A 196 -6.00 4.95 -16.78
N ASN A 197 -6.64 5.83 -17.56
CA ASN A 197 -7.92 6.47 -17.20
C ASN A 197 -9.10 5.88 -17.98
N ALA A 198 -9.66 4.78 -17.47
CA ALA A 198 -10.78 4.09 -18.11
C ALA A 198 -12.17 4.68 -17.81
N TRP A 199 -12.28 5.65 -16.88
CA TRP A 199 -13.55 6.18 -16.38
C TRP A 199 -13.81 7.66 -16.74
N GLY A 200 -12.83 8.32 -17.38
CA GLY A 200 -12.91 9.74 -17.70
C GLY A 200 -12.89 10.65 -16.47
N TRP A 201 -12.31 10.20 -15.35
CA TRP A 201 -12.37 10.88 -14.06
C TRP A 201 -11.13 11.74 -13.75
N MET A 202 -11.36 12.72 -12.87
CA MET A 202 -10.33 13.63 -12.32
C MET A 202 -9.60 14.52 -13.36
N GLY A 203 -10.29 14.93 -14.44
CA GLY A 203 -9.77 15.91 -15.41
C GLY A 203 -8.56 15.39 -16.18
N ASP A 204 -7.42 16.08 -16.05
CA ASP A 204 -6.15 15.74 -16.72
C ASP A 204 -5.30 14.70 -15.95
N THR A 205 -5.89 13.99 -14.99
CA THR A 205 -5.16 13.00 -14.19
C THR A 205 -4.65 11.85 -15.06
N VAL A 206 -3.37 11.55 -14.86
CA VAL A 206 -2.67 10.40 -15.42
C VAL A 206 -2.29 9.50 -14.25
N TRP A 207 -2.60 8.21 -14.35
CA TRP A 207 -2.16 7.23 -13.35
C TRP A 207 -0.98 6.42 -13.88
N ASP A 208 -0.07 6.06 -12.97
CA ASP A 208 1.12 5.26 -13.29
C ASP A 208 0.77 3.80 -13.61
N SER A 209 -0.38 3.31 -13.14
CA SER A 209 -0.83 1.93 -13.37
C SER A 209 -2.36 1.80 -13.31
N TRP A 210 -2.88 0.74 -13.93
CA TRP A 210 -4.29 0.36 -13.81
C TRP A 210 -4.70 0.10 -12.37
N GLU A 211 -3.86 -0.56 -11.58
CA GLU A 211 -4.17 -0.88 -10.18
C GLU A 211 -4.44 0.40 -9.38
N THR A 212 -3.52 1.38 -9.43
CA THR A 212 -3.71 2.67 -8.75
C THR A 212 -5.00 3.35 -9.20
N ALA A 213 -5.30 3.31 -10.50
CA ALA A 213 -6.50 3.93 -11.05
C ALA A 213 -7.79 3.22 -10.59
N ILE A 214 -7.79 1.89 -10.49
CA ILE A 214 -8.92 1.08 -10.02
C ILE A 214 -9.28 1.44 -8.57
N TYR A 215 -8.30 1.45 -7.67
CA TYR A 215 -8.53 1.80 -6.26
C TYR A 215 -8.96 3.27 -6.12
N ALA A 216 -8.34 4.18 -6.87
CA ALA A 216 -8.72 5.60 -6.85
C ALA A 216 -10.16 5.81 -7.33
N HIS A 217 -10.57 5.14 -8.42
CA HIS A 217 -11.94 5.21 -8.93
C HIS A 217 -12.94 4.62 -7.93
N ALA A 218 -12.70 3.41 -7.40
CA ALA A 218 -13.60 2.77 -6.44
C ALA A 218 -13.80 3.65 -5.19
N LYS A 219 -12.73 4.24 -4.66
CA LYS A 219 -12.80 5.17 -3.54
C LYS A 219 -13.63 6.42 -3.88
N GLY A 220 -13.31 7.08 -5.00
CA GLY A 220 -14.04 8.28 -5.42
C GLY A 220 -15.52 7.99 -5.72
N PHE A 221 -15.83 6.78 -6.18
CA PHE A 221 -17.20 6.33 -6.41
C PHE A 221 -17.98 6.19 -5.11
N ALA A 222 -17.41 5.50 -4.13
CA ALA A 222 -18.02 5.39 -2.81
C ALA A 222 -18.29 6.77 -2.18
N ASP A 223 -17.28 7.64 -2.19
CA ASP A 223 -17.37 8.98 -1.60
C ASP A 223 -18.39 9.88 -2.33
N GLY A 224 -18.52 9.72 -3.65
CA GLY A 224 -19.29 10.64 -4.50
C GLY A 224 -20.71 10.19 -4.86
N TYR A 225 -20.97 8.87 -4.84
CA TYR A 225 -22.13 8.25 -5.47
C TYR A 225 -22.77 7.13 -4.63
N GLY A 226 -22.05 6.57 -3.65
CA GLY A 226 -22.55 5.53 -2.75
C GLY A 226 -22.31 4.11 -3.29
N TYR A 227 -23.26 3.21 -3.01
CA TYR A 227 -23.08 1.77 -3.24
C TYR A 227 -23.07 1.37 -4.73
N THR A 228 -24.07 1.80 -5.51
CA THR A 228 -24.22 1.42 -6.93
C THR A 228 -24.71 2.62 -7.76
N VAL A 229 -24.77 2.45 -9.08
CA VAL A 229 -25.23 3.51 -9.99
C VAL A 229 -26.72 3.80 -9.78
N THR A 230 -27.04 5.07 -9.55
CA THR A 230 -28.41 5.58 -9.49
C THR A 230 -28.64 6.60 -10.60
N LEU A 231 -29.90 6.86 -10.95
CA LEU A 231 -30.21 7.86 -11.98
C LEU A 231 -29.73 9.28 -11.57
N ALA A 232 -29.85 9.62 -10.28
CA ALA A 232 -29.33 10.87 -9.74
C ALA A 232 -27.78 10.91 -9.77
N GLY A 233 -27.12 9.79 -9.45
CA GLY A 233 -25.68 9.64 -9.58
C GLY A 233 -25.22 9.83 -11.03
N ALA A 234 -25.93 9.26 -12.00
CA ALA A 234 -25.65 9.46 -13.42
C ALA A 234 -25.80 10.93 -13.83
N GLN A 235 -26.80 11.65 -13.30
CA GLN A 235 -26.98 13.08 -13.58
C GLN A 235 -25.79 13.92 -13.10
N LYS A 236 -25.15 13.53 -11.99
CA LYS A 236 -23.91 14.13 -11.51
C LYS A 236 -22.69 13.71 -12.33
N TYR A 237 -22.63 12.45 -12.75
CA TYR A 237 -21.49 11.85 -13.46
C TYR A 237 -21.39 12.35 -14.91
N CYS A 238 -22.50 12.31 -15.65
CA CYS A 238 -22.57 12.63 -17.08
C CYS A 238 -23.78 13.53 -17.40
N PRO A 239 -23.82 14.80 -16.94
CA PRO A 239 -25.05 15.62 -16.95
C PRO A 239 -25.76 15.77 -18.31
N PRO A 240 -25.08 15.92 -19.46
CA PRO A 240 -25.75 16.11 -20.74
C PRO A 240 -26.50 14.87 -21.26
N THR A 241 -26.01 13.66 -20.96
CA THR A 241 -26.51 12.40 -21.53
C THR A 241 -26.76 11.33 -20.47
N TYR A 242 -27.04 11.74 -19.23
CA TYR A 242 -27.07 10.88 -18.06
C TYR A 242 -28.03 9.69 -18.15
N GLN A 243 -29.17 9.83 -18.82
CA GLN A 243 -30.16 8.75 -18.94
C GLN A 243 -29.64 7.61 -19.85
N ASP A 244 -29.04 7.98 -20.98
CA ASP A 244 -28.42 7.02 -21.91
C ASP A 244 -27.22 6.34 -21.25
N TRP A 245 -26.37 7.13 -20.57
CA TRP A 245 -25.24 6.62 -19.80
C TRP A 245 -25.70 5.64 -18.71
N TYR A 246 -26.71 6.01 -17.93
CA TYR A 246 -27.29 5.17 -16.88
C TYR A 246 -27.80 3.85 -17.45
N SER A 247 -28.56 3.90 -18.55
CA SER A 247 -29.10 2.72 -19.21
C SER A 247 -27.99 1.79 -19.72
N LYS A 248 -26.93 2.33 -20.32
CA LYS A 248 -25.80 1.55 -20.81
C LYS A 248 -25.02 0.91 -19.66
N THR A 249 -24.69 1.68 -18.64
CA THR A 249 -23.91 1.19 -17.49
C THR A 249 -24.68 0.13 -16.70
N THR A 250 -25.98 0.33 -16.46
CA THR A 250 -26.81 -0.69 -15.79
C THR A 250 -26.96 -1.96 -16.64
N ALA A 251 -27.05 -1.85 -17.96
CA ALA A 251 -27.00 -3.01 -18.85
C ALA A 251 -25.66 -3.75 -18.75
N GLN A 252 -24.53 -3.05 -18.59
CA GLN A 252 -23.23 -3.69 -18.37
C GLN A 252 -23.13 -4.35 -16.99
N ILE A 253 -23.69 -3.76 -15.94
CA ILE A 253 -23.75 -4.38 -14.60
C ILE A 253 -24.45 -5.75 -14.67
N ALA A 254 -25.51 -5.89 -15.48
CA ALA A 254 -26.23 -7.14 -15.64
C ALA A 254 -25.46 -8.26 -16.37
N LEU A 255 -24.32 -7.94 -17.00
CA LEU A 255 -23.45 -8.91 -17.68
C LEU A 255 -22.38 -9.52 -16.77
N ILE A 256 -22.27 -9.05 -15.52
CA ILE A 256 -21.28 -9.49 -14.52
C ILE A 256 -22.00 -10.23 -13.38
#